data_AF-A0A953G7V2-F1
#
_entry.id   AF-A0A953G7V2-F1
#
_cell.length_a   1.000
_cell.length_b   1.000
_cell.length_c   1.000
_cell.angle_alpha   90.00
_cell.angle_beta   90.00
_cell.angle_gamma   90.00
#
_symmetry.space_group_name_H-M   'P 1'
#
loop_
_entity.id
_entity.type
_entity.pdbx_description
1 polymer ?
#
loop_
_entity_poly.entity_id
_entity_poly.type
_entity_poly.pdbx_seq_one_letter_code
_entity_poly.pdbx_strand_id
1 'polypeptide(L)'
;MRQLLKAWTITTLYMLMSNNIIAQTDLDDKTATVNIIRQTGYSGSATGLKVFIDSAMLCKINTGKYLSIEVLPGVHTLSAQFYGSKPRKSGVPFQFDAEAGSTYYFMITQSVHVASTEVFISRLDENIGKQKMLEKSEDPDCR
;
A
#
# COMPACT_ATOMS: atom_id res chain seq x y z
N MET A 1 -20.57 -66.40 -45.77
CA MET A 1 -20.50 -65.72 -47.09
C MET A 1 -21.76 -64.88 -47.30
N ARG A 2 -21.67 -63.57 -47.06
CA ARG A 2 -22.51 -62.54 -47.69
C ARG A 2 -21.79 -61.19 -47.55
N GLN A 3 -21.34 -60.73 -48.71
CA GLN A 3 -20.95 -59.37 -49.10
C GLN A 3 -21.99 -58.33 -48.64
N LEU A 4 -21.78 -57.03 -48.52
CA LEU A 4 -20.76 -56.02 -48.88
C LEU A 4 -21.25 -54.73 -48.19
N LEU A 5 -20.41 -53.71 -47.99
CA LEU A 5 -20.62 -52.32 -48.45
C LEU A 5 -19.82 -51.31 -47.59
N LYS A 6 -18.79 -50.71 -48.23
CA LYS A 6 -18.52 -49.26 -48.39
C LYS A 6 -18.24 -48.44 -47.11
N ALA A 7 -17.39 -47.42 -47.05
CA ALA A 7 -16.40 -46.76 -47.89
C ALA A 7 -15.59 -45.90 -46.89
N TRP A 8 -14.25 -45.91 -46.91
CA TRP A 8 -13.43 -44.79 -47.42
C TRP A 8 -13.75 -43.39 -46.84
N THR A 9 -12.99 -42.96 -45.81
CA THR A 9 -12.47 -41.61 -45.50
C THR A 9 -11.55 -41.75 -44.26
N ILE A 10 -10.22 -41.87 -44.36
CA ILE A 10 -9.18 -40.84 -44.52
C ILE A 10 -9.35 -39.59 -43.63
N THR A 11 -8.26 -39.28 -42.90
CA THR A 11 -7.81 -37.99 -42.33
C THR A 11 -8.37 -37.48 -40.99
N THR A 12 -7.52 -37.62 -39.96
CA THR A 12 -7.08 -36.59 -38.99
C THR A 12 -8.10 -35.56 -38.50
N LEU A 13 -8.50 -35.66 -37.22
CA LEU A 13 -8.97 -34.49 -36.47
C LEU A 13 -8.07 -34.25 -35.26
N TYR A 14 -7.48 -33.06 -35.30
CA TYR A 14 -6.40 -32.51 -34.53
C TYR A 14 -6.66 -32.48 -33.02
N MET A 15 -5.61 -32.83 -32.29
CA MET A 15 -5.38 -32.56 -30.87
C MET A 15 -5.49 -31.04 -30.63
N LEU A 16 -6.60 -30.58 -30.04
CA LEU A 16 -6.69 -29.21 -29.51
C LEU A 16 -6.22 -29.24 -28.06
N MET A 17 -4.91 -29.15 -27.87
CA MET A 17 -4.34 -28.64 -26.62
C MET A 17 -4.70 -27.15 -26.55
N SER A 18 -5.62 -26.81 -25.66
CA SER A 18 -5.95 -25.43 -25.32
C SER A 18 -4.74 -24.79 -24.65
N ASN A 19 -3.97 -24.02 -25.41
CA ASN A 19 -2.96 -23.11 -24.88
C ASN A 19 -3.69 -21.90 -24.25
N ASN A 20 -3.92 -21.96 -22.94
CA ASN A 20 -4.20 -20.74 -22.19
C ASN A 20 -2.87 -19.98 -22.05
N ILE A 21 -2.56 -19.16 -23.05
CA ILE A 21 -1.50 -18.16 -22.97
C ILE A 21 -2.03 -17.07 -22.04
N ILE A 22 -1.72 -17.19 -20.75
CA ILE A 22 -1.79 -16.05 -19.84
C ILE A 22 -0.59 -15.19 -20.22
N ALA A 23 -0.82 -14.16 -21.02
CA ALA A 23 0.14 -13.09 -21.20
C ALA A 23 0.28 -12.39 -19.84
N GLN A 24 1.32 -12.73 -19.08
CA GLN A 24 1.83 -11.83 -18.05
C GLN A 24 2.48 -10.68 -18.79
N THR A 25 1.74 -9.59 -18.96
CA THR A 25 2.36 -8.32 -19.30
C THR A 25 3.21 -7.92 -18.09
N ASP A 26 4.52 -8.13 -18.19
CA ASP A 26 5.54 -7.40 -17.42
C ASP A 26 5.43 -5.92 -17.80
N LEU A 27 4.35 -5.27 -17.35
CA LEU A 27 4.47 -3.88 -17.01
C LEU A 27 5.38 -3.90 -15.79
N ASP A 28 6.61 -3.45 -16.00
CA ASP A 28 7.52 -3.03 -14.94
C ASP A 28 6.83 -1.84 -14.24
N ASP A 29 5.74 -2.13 -13.52
CA ASP A 29 4.92 -1.22 -12.73
C ASP A 29 5.78 -0.86 -11.53
N LYS A 30 6.80 -0.04 -11.80
CA LYS A 30 7.71 0.45 -10.78
C LYS A 30 6.86 1.17 -9.75
N THR A 31 6.66 0.52 -8.61
CA THR A 31 5.94 1.07 -7.49
C THR A 31 6.71 2.25 -6.93
N ALA A 32 6.00 3.16 -6.27
CA ALA A 32 6.61 4.17 -5.43
C ALA A 32 6.69 3.64 -4.01
N THR A 33 7.80 3.90 -3.33
CA THR A 33 7.97 3.54 -1.92
C THR A 33 7.52 4.68 -1.03
N VAL A 34 6.59 4.42 -0.12
CA VAL A 34 6.07 5.41 0.83
C VAL A 34 6.47 5.02 2.24
N ASN A 35 7.27 5.87 2.87
CA ASN A 35 7.74 5.70 4.24
C ASN A 35 6.95 6.62 5.17
N ILE A 36 6.31 6.03 6.18
CA ILE A 36 5.42 6.71 7.11
C ILE A 36 6.03 6.62 8.50
N ILE A 37 6.45 7.76 9.04
CA ILE A 37 7.20 7.86 10.27
C ILE A 37 6.30 8.45 11.35
N ARG A 38 6.10 7.73 12.46
CA ARG A 38 5.40 8.28 13.62
C ARG A 38 6.37 8.97 14.58
N GLN A 39 6.18 10.27 14.77
CA GLN A 39 6.94 11.03 15.75
C GLN A 39 6.58 10.55 17.17
N THR A 40 7.58 10.57 18.06
CA THR A 40 7.37 10.37 19.50
C THR A 40 6.68 11.60 20.10
N GLY A 41 5.56 11.39 20.79
CA GLY A 41 4.77 12.45 21.44
C GLY A 41 4.39 12.10 22.88
N TYR A 42 3.63 12.99 23.53
CA TYR A 42 3.21 12.91 24.94
C TYR A 42 2.65 11.54 25.36
N SER A 43 2.89 11.15 26.62
CA SER A 43 2.68 9.82 27.26
C SER A 43 1.36 9.07 26.92
N GLY A 44 0.26 9.78 26.64
CA GLY A 44 -0.99 9.18 26.13
C GLY A 44 -0.87 8.51 24.75
N SER A 45 0.28 8.63 24.08
CA SER A 45 0.60 8.09 22.76
C SER A 45 0.74 6.56 22.70
N ALA A 46 0.68 5.83 23.82
CA ALA A 46 0.83 4.37 23.82
C ALA A 46 -0.19 3.63 22.92
N THR A 47 -1.27 4.29 22.52
CA THR A 47 -2.20 3.75 21.53
C THR A 47 -1.60 3.84 20.11
N GLY A 48 -1.53 2.71 19.41
CA GLY A 48 -1.17 2.67 17.99
C GLY A 48 -2.14 3.47 17.12
N LEU A 49 -1.61 4.16 16.12
CA LEU A 49 -2.32 5.07 15.23
C LEU A 49 -2.67 4.32 13.94
N LYS A 50 -3.94 4.34 13.51
CA LYS A 50 -4.33 3.69 12.24
C LYS A 50 -3.97 4.59 11.07
N VAL A 51 -3.27 4.04 10.10
CA VAL A 51 -2.85 4.69 8.86
C VAL A 51 -3.69 4.15 7.71
N PHE A 52 -4.11 5.04 6.82
CA PHE A 52 -4.92 4.72 5.66
C PHE A 52 -4.32 5.35 4.41
N ILE A 53 -4.37 4.60 3.32
CA ILE A 53 -4.17 5.15 1.97
C ILE A 53 -5.41 4.86 1.14
N ASP A 54 -5.90 5.86 0.41
CA ASP A 54 -7.10 5.76 -0.44
C ASP A 54 -8.31 5.15 0.28
N SER A 55 -8.45 5.52 1.56
CA SER A 55 -9.47 5.02 2.49
C SER A 55 -9.34 3.56 2.94
N ALA A 56 -8.36 2.81 2.44
CA ALA A 56 -8.02 1.48 2.92
C ALA A 56 -7.11 1.56 4.15
N MET A 57 -7.46 0.83 5.22
CA MET A 57 -6.63 0.76 6.43
C MET A 57 -5.43 -0.14 6.15
N LEU A 58 -4.23 0.40 6.28
CA LEU A 58 -2.99 -0.32 6.02
C LEU A 58 -2.49 -1.01 7.29
N CYS A 59 -2.22 -0.22 8.32
CA CYS A 59 -1.72 -0.73 9.59
C CYS A 59 -2.04 0.21 10.75
N LYS A 60 -1.93 -0.33 11.97
CA LYS A 60 -1.89 0.41 13.22
C LYS A 60 -0.43 0.61 13.68
N ILE A 61 0.15 1.76 13.34
CA ILE A 61 1.54 2.10 13.68
C ILE A 61 1.72 2.56 15.14
N ASN A 62 2.62 1.91 15.86
CA ASN A 62 3.03 2.18 17.23
C ASN A 62 3.91 3.43 17.33
N THR A 63 3.99 4.00 18.54
CA THR A 63 4.73 5.25 18.77
C THR A 63 6.21 5.04 18.51
N GLY A 64 6.83 6.00 17.82
CA GLY A 64 8.26 5.96 17.58
C GLY A 64 8.70 4.97 16.50
N LYS A 65 7.76 4.37 15.78
CA LYS A 65 8.02 3.42 14.69
C LYS A 65 7.87 4.07 13.31
N TYR A 66 8.28 3.34 12.28
CA TYR A 66 7.95 3.64 10.89
C TYR A 66 7.32 2.43 10.20
N LEU A 67 6.65 2.68 9.07
CA LEU A 67 6.12 1.68 8.15
C LEU A 67 6.54 2.08 6.73
N SER A 68 6.95 1.10 5.92
CA SER A 68 7.25 1.28 4.50
C SER A 68 6.26 0.46 3.67
N ILE A 69 5.62 1.09 2.69
CA ILE A 69 4.67 0.43 1.77
C ILE A 69 5.02 0.77 0.34
N GLU A 70 4.59 -0.09 -0.58
CA GLU A 70 4.62 0.19 -2.01
C GLU A 70 3.24 0.62 -2.49
N VAL A 71 3.21 1.62 -3.36
CA VAL A 71 1.99 2.14 -3.99
C VAL A 71 2.18 2.22 -5.49
N LEU A 72 1.10 2.07 -6.25
CA LEU A 72 1.17 2.29 -7.70
C LEU A 72 1.42 3.78 -7.99
N PRO A 73 1.92 4.14 -9.18
CA PRO A 73 2.00 5.54 -9.57
C PRO A 73 0.61 6.19 -9.65
N GLY A 74 0.52 7.45 -9.24
CA GLY A 74 -0.70 8.25 -9.30
C GLY A 74 -1.03 9.03 -8.02
N VAL A 75 -2.21 9.64 -8.01
CA VAL A 75 -2.66 10.48 -6.89
C VAL A 75 -3.22 9.62 -5.77
N HIS A 76 -2.62 9.72 -4.60
CA HIS A 76 -3.02 9.01 -3.41
C HIS A 76 -3.42 9.95 -2.28
N THR A 77 -4.27 9.44 -1.39
CA THR A 77 -4.68 10.16 -0.18
C THR A 77 -4.21 9.44 1.07
N LEU A 78 -3.27 10.05 1.79
CA LEU A 78 -2.77 9.57 3.08
C LEU A 78 -3.56 10.19 4.24
N SER A 79 -3.99 9.37 5.19
CA SER A 79 -4.65 9.85 6.41
C SER A 79 -4.32 8.96 7.62
N ALA A 80 -4.49 9.50 8.82
CA ALA A 80 -4.24 8.76 10.05
C ALA A 80 -5.16 9.18 11.20
N GLN A 81 -5.54 8.25 12.08
CA GLN A 81 -6.41 8.51 13.24
C GLN A 81 -6.23 7.48 14.35
N PHE A 82 -6.56 7.86 15.58
CA PHE A 82 -6.51 6.96 16.74
C PHE A 82 -7.72 6.02 16.84
N TYR A 83 -8.90 6.50 16.51
CA TYR A 83 -10.17 5.82 16.78
C TYR A 83 -11.05 5.72 15.54
N GLY A 84 -11.88 4.67 15.47
CA GLY A 84 -12.77 4.40 14.36
C GLY A 84 -12.17 3.46 13.31
N SER A 85 -13.03 2.88 12.47
CA SER A 85 -12.65 1.96 11.38
C SER A 85 -12.60 2.62 10.00
N LYS A 86 -13.18 3.81 9.86
CA LYS A 86 -13.20 4.60 8.62
C LYS A 86 -12.44 5.91 8.81
N PRO A 87 -11.73 6.42 7.79
CA PRO A 87 -11.07 7.71 7.88
C PRO A 87 -12.07 8.81 8.24
N ARG A 88 -11.79 9.54 9.32
CA ARG A 88 -12.59 10.69 9.74
C ARG A 88 -12.29 11.85 8.81
N LYS A 89 -13.33 12.56 8.37
CA LYS A 89 -13.19 13.86 7.65
C LYS A 89 -12.44 14.94 8.46
N SER A 90 -12.26 14.71 9.77
CA SER A 90 -11.70 15.67 10.72
C SER A 90 -10.17 15.65 10.82
N GLY A 91 -9.49 14.65 10.23
CA GLY A 91 -8.05 14.74 9.99
C GLY A 91 -7.85 15.20 8.55
N VAL A 92 -7.12 16.29 8.32
CA VAL A 92 -6.91 16.80 6.95
C VAL A 92 -6.16 15.72 6.17
N PRO A 93 -6.80 15.09 5.16
CA PRO A 93 -6.12 14.11 4.33
C PRO A 93 -4.98 14.79 3.57
N PHE A 94 -3.81 14.14 3.51
CA PHE A 94 -2.68 14.61 2.74
C PHE A 94 -2.70 13.94 1.36
N GLN A 95 -2.96 14.71 0.31
CA GLN A 95 -2.87 14.22 -1.06
C GLN A 95 -1.44 14.33 -1.57
N PHE A 96 -0.98 13.31 -2.27
CA PHE A 96 0.32 13.32 -2.95
C PHE A 96 0.23 12.57 -4.27
N ASP A 97 1.03 13.01 -5.24
CA ASP A 97 1.24 12.30 -6.49
C ASP A 97 2.48 11.42 -6.37
N ALA A 98 2.31 10.14 -6.63
CA ALA A 98 3.35 9.12 -6.55
C ALA A 98 3.91 8.84 -7.94
N GLU A 99 5.20 9.09 -8.11
CA GLU A 99 5.91 8.77 -9.34
C GLU A 99 6.55 7.37 -9.26
N ALA A 100 6.57 6.67 -10.39
CA ALA A 100 7.10 5.33 -10.50
C ALA A 100 8.59 5.27 -10.10
N GLY A 101 8.94 4.40 -9.15
CA GLY A 101 10.31 4.26 -8.63
C GLY A 101 10.77 5.37 -7.69
N SER A 102 9.92 6.35 -7.39
CA SER A 102 10.23 7.41 -6.42
C SER A 102 10.01 6.95 -4.98
N THR A 103 10.71 7.57 -4.04
CA THR A 103 10.55 7.31 -2.61
C THR A 103 10.06 8.56 -1.89
N TYR A 104 8.98 8.42 -1.12
CA TYR A 104 8.38 9.49 -0.35
C TYR A 104 8.50 9.23 1.15
N TYR A 105 8.63 10.31 1.91
CA TYR A 105 8.73 10.28 3.36
C TYR A 105 7.67 11.19 3.96
N PHE A 106 6.87 10.64 4.86
CA PHE A 106 5.84 11.37 5.59
C PHE A 106 6.06 11.22 7.07
N MET A 107 5.89 12.31 7.80
CA MET A 107 5.91 12.31 9.25
C MET A 107 4.52 12.58 9.79
N ILE A 108 4.09 11.72 10.70
CA ILE A 108 2.87 11.91 11.46
C ILE A 108 3.23 12.50 12.82
N THR A 109 2.68 13.67 13.11
CA THR A 109 2.77 14.34 14.41
C THR A 109 1.39 14.46 15.02
N GLN A 110 1.34 14.62 16.34
CA GLN A 110 0.11 14.72 17.09
C GLN A 110 0.20 15.90 18.06
N SER A 111 -0.85 16.71 18.11
CA SER A 111 -1.00 17.78 19.09
C SER A 111 -2.13 17.43 20.05
N VAL A 112 -1.84 17.48 21.35
CA VAL A 112 -2.82 17.19 22.41
C VAL A 112 -3.27 18.51 23.01
N HIS A 113 -4.56 18.80 22.89
CA HIS A 113 -5.24 19.88 23.59
C HIS A 113 -6.08 19.30 24.73
N VAL A 114 -6.57 20.15 25.64
CA VAL A 114 -7.32 19.76 26.85
C VAL A 114 -8.54 18.86 26.56
N ALA A 115 -9.14 18.98 25.37
CA ALA A 115 -10.34 18.23 24.98
C ALA A 115 -10.22 17.47 23.63
N SER A 116 -9.10 17.58 22.91
CA SER A 116 -8.95 16.98 21.59
C SER A 116 -7.50 16.60 21.30
N THR A 117 -7.33 15.53 20.53
CA THR A 117 -6.03 15.19 19.92
C THR A 117 -6.16 15.34 18.42
N GLU A 118 -5.30 16.18 17.84
CA GLU A 118 -5.21 16.41 16.41
C GLU A 118 -3.99 15.69 15.83
N VAL A 119 -4.13 15.20 14.61
CA VAL A 119 -3.09 14.47 13.88
C VAL A 119 -2.73 15.27 12.64
N PHE A 120 -1.44 15.50 12.44
CA PHE A 120 -0.90 16.22 11.30
C PHE A 120 0.02 15.31 10.50
N ILE A 121 0.01 15.48 9.19
CA ILE A 121 0.83 14.74 8.25
C ILE A 121 1.63 15.74 7.43
N SER A 122 2.95 15.59 7.45
CA SER A 122 3.86 16.45 6.70
C SER A 122 4.75 15.61 5.80
N ARG A 123 4.94 16.03 4.55
CA ARG A 123 6.01 15.48 3.70
C ARG A 123 7.37 15.94 4.24
N LEU A 124 8.34 15.05 4.26
CA LEU A 124 9.72 15.32 4.59
C LEU A 124 10.58 15.30 3.33
N ASP A 125 11.67 16.07 3.34
CA ASP A 125 12.76 15.89 2.39
C ASP A 125 13.42 14.53 2.59
N GLU A 126 13.92 13.95 1.50
CA GLU A 126 14.51 12.60 1.49
C GLU A 126 15.60 12.41 2.56
N ASN A 127 16.51 13.37 2.69
CA ASN A 127 17.61 13.31 3.67
C ASN A 127 17.09 13.26 5.11
N ILE A 128 16.10 14.10 5.41
CA ILE A 128 15.48 14.17 6.74
C ILE A 128 14.70 12.88 7.01
N GLY A 129 13.94 12.40 6.02
CA GLY A 129 13.18 11.16 6.09
C GLY A 129 14.06 9.95 6.38
N LYS A 130 15.15 9.78 5.61
CA LYS A 130 16.15 8.72 5.83
C LYS A 130 16.76 8.80 7.22
N GLN A 131 17.20 9.99 7.64
CA GLN A 131 17.77 10.16 8.98
C GLN A 131 16.77 9.75 10.07
N LYS A 132 15.50 10.18 9.94
CA LYS A 132 14.45 9.84 10.91
C LYS A 132 14.10 8.36 10.93
N MET A 133 14.20 7.67 9.81
CA MET A 133 14.04 6.21 9.75
C MET A 133 15.19 5.48 10.44
N LEU A 134 16.44 5.95 10.31
CA LEU A 134 17.59 5.36 11.00
C LEU A 134 17.49 5.49 12.53
N GLU A 135 16.87 6.57 13.01
CA GLU A 135 16.60 6.81 14.43
C GLU A 135 15.48 5.90 14.99
N LYS A 136 14.76 5.17 14.13
CA LYS A 136 13.55 4.41 14.47
C LYS A 136 13.64 2.97 14.00
N SER A 137 12.87 2.10 14.63
CA SER A 137 12.68 0.74 14.12
C SER A 137 11.39 0.67 13.31
N GLU A 138 11.39 -0.19 12.31
CA GLU A 138 10.18 -0.59 11.61
C GLU A 138 9.19 -1.17 12.62
N ASP A 139 7.90 -0.96 12.36
CA ASP A 139 6.86 -1.54 13.17
C ASP A 139 6.68 -3.03 12.85
N PRO A 140 6.92 -3.95 13.80
CA PRO A 140 6.74 -5.38 13.55
C PRO A 140 5.27 -5.75 13.28
N ASP A 141 4.31 -4.95 13.74
CA ASP A 141 2.88 -5.20 13.54
C ASP A 141 2.41 -4.78 12.13
N CYS A 142 3.28 -4.14 11.36
CA CYS A 142 3.00 -3.60 10.02
C CYS A 142 3.81 -4.26 8.91
N ARG A 143 4.32 -5.47 9.15
CA ARG A 143 5.03 -6.28 8.16
C ARG A 143 4.11 -7.17 7.34
#